data_AF-A0A7I4AUE6-F1
#
_entry.id   AF-A0A7I4AUE6-F1
#
_cell.length_a   1.000
_cell.length_b   1.000
_cell.length_c   1.000
_cell.angle_alpha   90.00
_cell.angle_beta   90.00
_cell.angle_gamma   90.00
#
_symmetry.space_group_name_H-M   'P 1'
#
loop_
_entity.id
_entity.type
_entity.pdbx_description
1 polymer ?
#
loop_
_entity_poly.entity_id
_entity_poly.type
_entity_poly.pdbx_seq_one_letter_code
_entity_poly.pdbx_strand_id
1 'polypeptide(L)'
;MDEVKNGATFVNVDMVRNPRDGSPMLYIEDNGGGMTPERMRECMSLGFSTKSKSGNTIGQYGNGFKTSTMRLGADVIVFSRSPADVGRRATQSIGLLSFTFLRSTGHDDIVVPMVDYELKDGMICPLIRSTANDWVHNLQTIQQWSPYCTEHDLFTQFFGMTEKGTKVIIYNLWEDEHGRVELDFESDSHDIQVRNEDLDERKIAMAQRYTHSRHYLTYQHSLRSYASILYYRYPPGFRIILRGQDVRHHDLAEDLMYTQELSYKPQGFESSRDVKMVARVVMGFVKDAKEHVDVQGFSVYHKNRLIKPFWRVWNTAGSDGRGIVGVLEANFVEPAHDKQSFERTAVLSRLELRLLQMQKLYWANNCHLVGYVNKKLNRRNSRQAAAEADLNACGFQVEGNPFDKLDPLIEGARLNIPGFPVNMPVHMPRLDISSPPIDMGFHLVYRNRSTSKRGPPGLDLSYEIDRSGSGTPEVSTPKNFMWQGSGPDARESPEVGKSKEDLANGFDTLQMVMRGAADPVTLNGMLTSMNGQGQPFDNEITRELEENKHLRDRLRKLEQADEKSLHFEIDRNRKLEALGSSLIWNNKKQLTDVA
;
A
#
# COMPACT_ATOMS: atom_id res chain seq x y z
N MET A 1 5.03 -8.03 -11.02
CA MET A 1 4.23 -9.12 -10.41
C MET A 1 2.80 -9.18 -10.89
N ASP A 2 1.95 -8.17 -10.67
CA ASP A 2 0.55 -8.19 -11.18
C ASP A 2 0.47 -8.33 -12.71
N GLU A 3 1.49 -7.88 -13.44
CA GLU A 3 1.61 -7.94 -14.90
C GLU A 3 2.21 -9.25 -15.43
N VAL A 4 2.62 -10.19 -14.57
CA VAL A 4 3.17 -11.48 -15.01
C VAL A 4 2.14 -12.28 -15.80
N LYS A 5 0.85 -12.18 -15.43
CA LYS A 5 -0.26 -12.73 -16.22
C LYS A 5 -0.41 -12.11 -17.61
N ASN A 6 0.14 -10.92 -17.81
CA ASN A 6 0.19 -10.20 -19.08
C ASN A 6 1.56 -10.37 -19.77
N GLY A 7 2.37 -11.31 -19.30
CA GLY A 7 3.66 -11.69 -19.87
C GLY A 7 4.86 -10.86 -19.43
N ALA A 8 4.76 -10.10 -18.33
CA ALA A 8 5.93 -9.46 -17.74
C ALA A 8 6.92 -10.52 -17.25
N THR A 9 8.16 -10.45 -17.71
CA THR A 9 9.27 -11.32 -17.29
C THR A 9 10.32 -10.56 -16.50
N PHE A 10 10.34 -9.23 -16.57
CA PHE A 10 11.24 -8.44 -15.74
C PHE A 10 10.64 -7.10 -15.34
N VAL A 11 11.22 -6.53 -14.29
CA VAL A 11 11.21 -5.09 -14.04
C VAL A 11 12.65 -4.64 -13.85
N ASN A 12 13.02 -3.55 -14.51
CA ASN A 12 14.32 -2.90 -14.39
C ASN A 12 14.14 -1.59 -13.64
N VAL A 13 14.96 -1.37 -12.62
CA VAL A 13 15.01 -0.14 -11.82
C VAL A 13 16.43 0.39 -11.86
N ASP A 14 16.60 1.63 -12.30
CA ASP A 14 17.92 2.25 -12.45
C ASP A 14 17.89 3.74 -12.14
N MET A 15 19.06 4.38 -12.12
CA MET A 15 19.22 5.82 -12.15
C MET A 15 19.78 6.24 -13.51
N VAL A 16 19.15 7.23 -14.11
CA VAL A 16 19.59 7.85 -15.37
C VAL A 16 19.76 9.36 -15.16
N ARG A 17 20.59 9.99 -15.98
CA ARG A 17 20.79 11.45 -15.91
C ARG A 17 19.79 12.18 -16.78
N ASN A 18 19.23 13.26 -16.25
CA ASN A 18 18.36 14.18 -16.95
C ASN A 18 19.15 14.83 -18.11
N PRO A 19 18.69 14.70 -19.38
CA PRO A 19 19.36 15.31 -20.52
C PRO A 19 19.45 16.85 -20.47
N ARG A 20 18.59 17.51 -19.68
CA ARG A 20 18.55 18.98 -19.60
C ARG A 20 19.62 19.57 -18.69
N ASP A 21 19.78 19.00 -17.49
CA ASP A 21 20.57 19.59 -16.40
C ASP A 21 21.52 18.59 -15.73
N GLY A 22 21.51 17.32 -16.14
CA GLY A 22 22.36 16.27 -15.59
C GLY A 22 21.94 15.74 -14.21
N SER A 23 20.82 16.22 -13.66
CA SER A 23 20.24 15.76 -12.39
C SER A 23 19.86 14.28 -12.43
N PRO A 24 19.89 13.56 -11.30
CA PRO A 24 19.51 12.15 -11.26
C PRO A 24 17.99 11.98 -11.42
N MET A 25 17.59 10.97 -12.18
CA MET A 25 16.20 10.55 -12.38
C MET A 25 16.06 9.06 -12.07
N LEU A 26 14.94 8.67 -11.47
CA LEU A 26 14.62 7.27 -11.26
C LEU A 26 13.95 6.68 -12.51
N TYR A 27 14.54 5.61 -13.02
CA TYR A 27 14.11 4.87 -14.19
C TYR A 27 13.44 3.56 -13.76
N ILE A 28 12.23 3.29 -14.23
CA ILE A 28 11.53 2.02 -13.99
C ILE A 28 10.96 1.52 -15.32
N GLU A 29 11.31 0.31 -15.73
CA GLU A 29 10.82 -0.30 -16.96
C GLU A 29 10.35 -1.73 -16.73
N ASP A 30 9.20 -2.09 -17.30
CA ASP A 30 8.73 -3.47 -17.37
C ASP A 30 8.32 -3.85 -18.80
N ASN A 31 8.40 -5.14 -19.10
CA ASN A 31 7.97 -5.71 -20.38
C ASN A 31 6.60 -6.42 -20.31
N GLY A 32 5.73 -5.95 -19.41
CA GLY A 32 4.37 -6.42 -19.25
C GLY A 32 3.45 -6.05 -20.41
N GLY A 33 2.14 -6.07 -20.16
CA GLY A 33 1.12 -5.85 -21.21
C GLY A 33 1.10 -4.43 -21.79
N GLY A 34 1.74 -3.47 -21.12
CA GLY A 34 1.59 -2.05 -21.42
C GLY A 34 0.16 -1.53 -21.24
N MET A 35 -0.10 -0.32 -21.73
CA MET A 35 -1.38 0.37 -21.57
C MET A 35 -1.86 0.91 -22.91
N THR A 36 -3.13 0.65 -23.23
CA THR A 36 -3.82 1.37 -24.31
C THR A 36 -4.01 2.84 -23.92
N PRO A 37 -4.29 3.75 -24.86
CA PRO A 37 -4.62 5.14 -24.57
C PRO A 37 -5.66 5.33 -23.44
N GLU A 38 -6.72 4.52 -23.42
CA GLU A 38 -7.73 4.56 -22.35
C GLU A 38 -7.16 4.14 -20.99
N ARG A 39 -6.37 3.06 -20.96
CA ARG A 39 -5.76 2.55 -19.72
C ARG A 39 -4.70 3.50 -19.17
N MET A 40 -3.98 4.18 -20.04
CA MET A 40 -3.05 5.25 -19.67
C MET A 40 -3.79 6.37 -18.93
N ARG A 41 -4.94 6.80 -19.45
CA ARG A 41 -5.77 7.82 -18.77
C ARG A 41 -6.34 7.34 -17.45
N GLU A 42 -6.86 6.11 -17.39
CA GLU A 42 -7.31 5.52 -16.13
C GLU A 42 -6.15 5.47 -15.10
N CYS A 43 -4.93 5.15 -15.55
CA CYS A 43 -3.74 5.13 -14.70
C CYS A 43 -3.42 6.52 -14.13
N MET A 44 -3.59 7.58 -14.93
CA MET A 44 -3.34 8.96 -14.55
C MET A 44 -4.49 9.61 -13.76
N SER A 45 -5.72 9.08 -13.84
CA SER A 45 -6.90 9.59 -13.13
C SER A 45 -7.11 8.93 -11.75
N LEU A 46 -7.48 9.70 -10.72
CA LEU A 46 -7.67 9.18 -9.35
C LEU A 46 -8.81 8.16 -9.26
N GLY A 47 -8.65 7.11 -8.45
CA GLY A 47 -9.71 6.16 -8.11
C GLY A 47 -10.06 5.10 -9.18
N PHE A 48 -9.42 5.09 -10.36
CA PHE A 48 -9.67 4.07 -11.37
C PHE A 48 -8.78 2.83 -11.17
N SER A 49 -9.42 1.69 -10.93
CA SER A 49 -8.75 0.38 -10.93
C SER A 49 -9.71 -0.70 -11.41
N THR A 50 -9.45 -1.22 -12.60
CA THR A 50 -10.13 -2.42 -13.13
C THR A 50 -9.72 -3.70 -12.39
N LYS A 51 -8.61 -3.65 -11.65
CA LYS A 51 -8.05 -4.76 -10.86
C LYS A 51 -8.83 -5.03 -9.58
N SER A 52 -9.65 -4.08 -9.12
CA SER A 52 -10.61 -4.26 -8.01
C SER A 52 -11.53 -5.47 -8.17
N LYS A 53 -11.84 -5.85 -9.42
CA LYS A 53 -12.69 -7.02 -9.75
C LYS A 53 -11.93 -8.35 -9.74
N SER A 54 -10.59 -8.33 -9.65
CA SER A 54 -9.74 -9.53 -9.64
C SER A 54 -9.08 -9.70 -8.26
N GLY A 55 -9.63 -10.61 -7.45
CA GLY A 55 -9.26 -10.77 -6.03
C GLY A 55 -7.81 -11.16 -5.73
N ASN A 56 -6.99 -11.46 -6.75
CA ASN A 56 -5.59 -11.91 -6.59
C ASN A 56 -4.54 -10.86 -7.01
N THR A 57 -4.92 -9.60 -7.20
CA THR A 57 -4.00 -8.51 -7.58
C THR A 57 -3.60 -7.67 -6.37
N ILE A 58 -2.36 -7.19 -6.37
CA ILE A 58 -1.82 -6.32 -5.32
C ILE A 58 -2.38 -4.89 -5.47
N GLY A 59 -2.55 -4.42 -6.71
CA GLY A 59 -3.08 -3.08 -7.01
C GLY A 59 -4.60 -3.03 -7.02
N GLN A 60 -5.25 -2.68 -5.90
CA GLN A 60 -6.72 -2.62 -5.82
C GLN A 60 -7.28 -1.19 -5.87
N TYR A 61 -6.61 -0.22 -5.24
CA TYR A 61 -7.17 1.12 -4.98
C TYR A 61 -7.03 2.16 -6.10
N GLY A 62 -6.24 1.92 -7.16
CA GLY A 62 -6.08 2.88 -8.27
C GLY A 62 -5.24 4.13 -7.95
N ASN A 63 -4.66 4.22 -6.74
CA ASN A 63 -3.88 5.39 -6.30
C ASN A 63 -2.37 5.14 -6.21
N GLY A 64 -1.94 3.88 -6.16
CA GLY A 64 -0.56 3.50 -5.83
C GLY A 64 0.50 4.14 -6.73
N PHE A 65 0.23 4.25 -8.05
CA PHE A 65 1.14 4.93 -8.99
C PHE A 65 1.36 6.39 -8.58
N LYS A 66 0.28 7.18 -8.52
CA LYS A 66 0.29 8.63 -8.27
C LYS A 66 0.91 8.98 -6.92
N THR A 67 0.48 8.30 -5.86
CA THR A 67 0.99 8.57 -4.51
C THR A 67 2.48 8.24 -4.41
N SER A 68 2.93 7.15 -5.04
CA SER A 68 4.34 6.73 -4.95
C SER A 68 5.25 7.60 -5.81
N THR A 69 4.84 7.93 -7.05
CA THR A 69 5.65 8.79 -7.92
C THR A 69 5.78 10.19 -7.35
N MET A 70 4.70 10.77 -6.85
CA MET A 70 4.71 12.09 -6.20
C MET A 70 5.46 12.10 -4.86
N ARG A 71 5.61 10.96 -4.18
CA ARG A 71 6.48 10.84 -3.00
C ARG A 71 7.97 10.83 -3.37
N LEU A 72 8.32 10.38 -4.58
CA LEU A 72 9.72 10.24 -5.00
C LEU A 72 10.26 11.48 -5.70
N GLY A 73 9.44 12.15 -6.50
CA GLY A 73 9.80 13.41 -7.15
C GLY A 73 8.59 14.25 -7.51
N ALA A 74 8.84 15.50 -7.90
CA ALA A 74 7.80 16.43 -8.28
C ALA A 74 7.13 16.05 -9.61
N ASP A 75 7.85 15.38 -10.50
CA ASP A 75 7.40 15.15 -11.87
C ASP A 75 7.66 13.72 -12.34
N VAL A 76 6.73 13.18 -13.12
CA VAL A 76 6.84 11.86 -13.73
C VAL A 76 6.33 11.86 -15.15
N ILE A 77 7.11 11.27 -16.06
CA ILE A 77 6.70 10.98 -17.43
C ILE A 77 6.62 9.46 -17.63
N VAL A 78 5.56 9.02 -18.28
CA VAL A 78 5.29 7.61 -18.53
C VAL A 78 5.19 7.38 -20.03
N PHE A 79 5.91 6.37 -20.50
CA PHE A 79 5.86 5.83 -21.85
C PHE A 79 5.28 4.43 -21.77
N SER A 80 4.26 4.13 -22.57
CA SER A 80 3.70 2.78 -22.60
C SER A 80 3.41 2.34 -24.02
N ARG A 81 3.73 1.09 -24.32
CA ARG A 81 3.43 0.45 -25.61
C ARG A 81 2.46 -0.69 -25.36
N SER A 82 1.34 -0.67 -26.07
CA SER A 82 0.36 -1.75 -26.05
C SER A 82 0.36 -2.47 -27.39
N PRO A 83 0.40 -3.81 -27.40
CA PRO A 83 0.39 -4.57 -28.63
C PRO A 83 -0.98 -4.43 -29.33
N ALA A 84 -1.04 -4.83 -30.60
CA ALA A 84 -2.32 -4.94 -31.29
C ALA A 84 -3.19 -6.00 -30.60
N ASP A 85 -4.50 -5.75 -30.53
CA ASP A 85 -5.51 -6.66 -29.99
C ASP A 85 -6.66 -6.78 -31.00
N VAL A 86 -7.62 -7.67 -30.78
CA VAL A 86 -8.75 -7.91 -31.68
C VAL A 86 -9.50 -6.60 -31.95
N GLY A 87 -9.37 -6.09 -33.17
CA GLY A 87 -9.99 -4.83 -33.61
C GLY A 87 -9.27 -3.55 -33.15
N ARG A 88 -8.06 -3.63 -32.58
CA ARG A 88 -7.26 -2.48 -32.15
C ARG A 88 -5.81 -2.59 -32.63
N ARG A 89 -5.29 -1.54 -33.25
CA ARG A 89 -3.88 -1.50 -33.66
C ARG A 89 -2.97 -1.31 -32.44
N ALA A 90 -1.68 -1.61 -32.61
CA ALA A 90 -0.68 -1.32 -31.60
C ALA A 90 -0.58 0.18 -31.36
N THR A 91 -0.37 0.57 -30.11
CA THR A 91 -0.36 1.98 -29.70
C THR A 91 0.84 2.28 -28.81
N GLN A 92 1.27 3.55 -28.85
CA GLN A 92 2.27 4.11 -27.95
C GLN A 92 1.70 5.38 -27.34
N SER A 93 1.73 5.47 -26.01
CA SER A 93 1.18 6.61 -25.27
C SER A 93 2.26 7.22 -24.40
N ILE A 94 2.28 8.55 -24.35
CA ILE A 94 3.12 9.35 -23.46
C ILE A 94 2.20 10.17 -22.57
N GLY A 95 2.44 10.16 -21.27
CA GLY A 95 1.69 10.98 -20.32
C GLY A 95 2.59 11.60 -19.28
N LEU A 96 2.31 12.86 -18.96
CA LEU A 96 3.06 13.66 -18.03
C LEU A 96 2.20 14.03 -16.83
N LEU A 97 2.63 13.63 -15.65
CA LEU A 97 2.08 14.12 -14.38
C LEU A 97 3.16 14.99 -13.72
N SER A 98 3.00 16.30 -13.82
CA SER A 98 4.02 17.27 -13.43
C SER A 98 3.48 18.30 -12.44
N PHE A 99 3.94 18.23 -11.19
CA PHE A 99 3.68 19.27 -10.19
C PHE A 99 4.30 20.60 -10.60
N THR A 100 5.49 20.57 -11.20
CA THR A 100 6.21 21.76 -11.63
C THR A 100 5.45 22.52 -12.71
N PHE A 101 4.90 21.82 -13.71
CA PHE A 101 4.02 22.39 -14.73
C PHE A 101 2.80 23.08 -14.09
N LEU A 102 2.04 22.35 -13.28
CA LEU A 102 0.79 22.86 -12.70
C LEU A 102 1.03 24.09 -11.82
N ARG A 103 2.06 24.03 -10.97
CA ARG A 103 2.40 25.13 -10.07
C ARG A 103 2.93 26.35 -10.82
N SER A 104 3.79 26.15 -11.81
CA SER A 104 4.41 27.26 -12.57
C SER A 104 3.42 27.98 -13.47
N THR A 105 2.37 27.29 -13.91
CA THR A 105 1.31 27.84 -14.77
C THR A 105 0.06 28.27 -14.00
N GLY A 106 0.04 28.08 -12.67
CA GLY A 106 -1.07 28.52 -11.81
C GLY A 106 -2.37 27.76 -12.02
N HIS A 107 -2.31 26.47 -12.37
CA HIS A 107 -3.51 25.65 -12.51
C HIS A 107 -4.11 25.32 -11.13
N ASP A 108 -5.41 25.58 -10.97
CA ASP A 108 -6.19 25.16 -9.80
C ASP A 108 -6.66 23.70 -9.91
N ASP A 109 -6.80 23.20 -11.14
CA ASP A 109 -7.20 21.83 -11.46
C ASP A 109 -6.02 20.95 -11.92
N ILE A 110 -6.12 19.64 -11.68
CA ILE A 110 -5.12 18.68 -12.16
C ILE A 110 -5.30 18.45 -13.67
N VAL A 111 -4.37 18.99 -14.45
CA VAL A 111 -4.25 18.76 -15.90
C VAL A 111 -3.10 17.80 -16.19
N VAL A 112 -3.36 16.76 -16.98
CA VAL A 112 -2.37 15.73 -17.35
C VAL A 112 -2.19 15.72 -18.87
N PRO A 113 -1.13 16.35 -19.40
CA PRO A 113 -0.82 16.31 -20.82
C PRO A 113 -0.53 14.88 -21.29
N MET A 114 -1.21 14.46 -22.36
CA MET A 114 -1.05 13.12 -22.93
C MET A 114 -1.12 13.17 -24.45
N VAL A 115 -0.24 12.38 -25.08
CA VAL A 115 -0.23 12.17 -26.53
C VAL A 115 -0.20 10.68 -26.83
N ASP A 116 -0.98 10.29 -27.82
CA ASP A 116 -1.12 8.92 -28.27
C ASP A 116 -0.68 8.80 -29.73
N TYR A 117 -0.07 7.67 -30.06
CA TYR A 117 0.32 7.29 -31.41
C TYR A 117 -0.21 5.90 -31.75
N GLU A 118 -0.60 5.71 -33.00
CA GLU A 118 -1.00 4.43 -33.56
C GLU A 118 0.09 3.94 -34.53
N LEU A 119 0.44 2.66 -34.43
CA LEU A 119 1.37 2.03 -35.37
C LEU A 119 0.56 1.49 -36.56
N LYS A 120 0.66 2.16 -37.70
CA LYS A 120 0.01 1.81 -38.96
C LYS A 120 1.04 1.45 -40.01
N ASP A 121 1.07 0.19 -40.45
CA ASP A 121 1.87 -0.26 -41.60
C ASP A 121 3.37 0.10 -41.46
N GLY A 122 3.91 0.01 -40.23
CA GLY A 122 5.29 0.38 -39.90
C GLY A 122 5.51 1.88 -39.66
N MET A 123 4.51 2.73 -39.88
CA MET A 123 4.54 4.16 -39.58
C MET A 123 3.91 4.48 -38.22
N ILE A 124 4.47 5.48 -37.54
CA ILE A 124 3.93 6.04 -36.30
C ILE A 124 3.07 7.24 -36.69
N CYS A 125 1.77 7.18 -36.43
CA CYS A 125 0.83 8.25 -36.73
C CYS A 125 0.23 8.82 -35.44
N PRO A 126 0.12 10.15 -35.30
CA PRO A 126 -0.62 10.77 -34.20
C PRO A 126 -2.06 10.23 -34.11
N LEU A 127 -2.45 9.79 -32.92
CA LEU A 127 -3.82 9.39 -32.63
C LEU A 127 -4.56 10.57 -31.99
N ILE A 128 -5.23 11.36 -32.82
CA ILE A 128 -5.99 12.53 -32.39
C ILE A 128 -7.30 12.09 -31.76
N ARG A 129 -7.55 12.53 -30.52
CA ARG A 129 -8.73 12.13 -29.74
C ARG A 129 -9.80 13.21 -29.62
N SER A 130 -9.38 14.44 -29.34
CA SER A 130 -10.25 15.61 -29.26
C SER A 130 -10.07 16.46 -30.52
N THR A 131 -9.10 17.35 -30.53
CA THR A 131 -8.75 18.18 -31.68
C THR A 131 -7.25 18.08 -31.98
N ALA A 132 -6.87 18.39 -33.22
CA ALA A 132 -5.45 18.45 -33.60
C ALA A 132 -4.68 19.47 -32.75
N ASN A 133 -5.32 20.60 -32.43
CA ASN A 133 -4.73 21.65 -31.60
C ASN A 133 -4.45 21.16 -30.18
N ASP A 134 -5.37 20.41 -29.56
CA ASP A 134 -5.15 19.84 -28.23
C ASP A 134 -3.97 18.86 -28.23
N TRP A 135 -3.87 18.04 -29.28
CA TRP A 135 -2.76 17.10 -29.43
C TRP A 135 -1.42 17.84 -29.55
N VAL A 136 -1.36 18.87 -30.40
CA VAL A 136 -0.15 19.72 -30.56
C VAL A 136 0.19 20.44 -29.25
N HIS A 137 -0.80 20.98 -28.56
CA HIS A 137 -0.60 21.66 -27.28
C HIS A 137 -0.10 20.71 -26.19
N ASN A 138 -0.64 19.50 -26.11
CA ASN A 138 -0.16 18.47 -25.19
C ASN A 138 1.28 18.07 -25.50
N LEU A 139 1.62 17.88 -26.79
CA LEU A 139 2.98 17.56 -27.21
C LEU A 139 3.95 18.67 -26.80
N GLN A 140 3.60 19.93 -27.09
CA GLN A 140 4.41 21.10 -26.71
C GLN A 140 4.59 21.20 -25.20
N THR A 141 3.53 20.96 -24.43
CA THR A 141 3.59 20.95 -22.97
C THR A 141 4.54 19.85 -22.47
N ILE A 142 4.45 18.64 -23.03
CA ILE A 142 5.36 17.53 -22.68
C ILE A 142 6.81 17.91 -23.05
N GLN A 143 7.04 18.47 -24.23
CA GLN A 143 8.36 18.92 -24.69
C GLN A 143 8.93 20.06 -23.86
N GLN A 144 8.09 20.90 -23.26
CA GLN A 144 8.53 22.01 -22.43
C GLN A 144 8.88 21.56 -21.00
N TRP A 145 8.04 20.70 -20.42
CA TRP A 145 8.09 20.39 -18.98
C TRP A 145 8.68 19.02 -18.63
N SER A 146 8.92 18.15 -19.63
CA SER A 146 9.62 16.87 -19.45
C SER A 146 11.13 16.98 -19.72
N PRO A 147 11.94 15.98 -19.32
CA PRO A 147 13.38 15.92 -19.62
C PRO A 147 13.72 15.87 -21.12
N TYR A 148 12.73 15.67 -21.99
CA TYR A 148 12.90 15.44 -23.43
C TYR A 148 12.30 16.61 -24.23
N CYS A 149 13.17 17.38 -24.89
CA CYS A 149 12.81 18.66 -25.51
C CYS A 149 12.16 18.52 -26.89
N THR A 150 12.38 17.39 -27.57
CA THR A 150 11.90 17.17 -28.94
C THR A 150 11.06 15.90 -29.03
N GLU A 151 10.23 15.81 -30.08
CA GLU A 151 9.47 14.59 -30.38
C GLU A 151 10.41 13.41 -30.66
N HIS A 152 11.56 13.68 -31.28
CA HIS A 152 12.60 12.69 -31.49
C HIS A 152 13.13 12.13 -30.16
N ASP A 153 13.47 13.00 -29.19
CA ASP A 153 13.93 12.58 -27.87
C ASP A 153 12.88 11.73 -27.15
N LEU A 154 11.61 12.11 -27.23
CA LEU A 154 10.50 11.32 -26.71
C LEU A 154 10.43 9.94 -27.37
N PHE A 155 10.60 9.85 -28.69
CA PHE A 155 10.62 8.57 -29.40
C PHE A 155 11.83 7.71 -29.06
N THR A 156 13.00 8.30 -28.77
CA THR A 156 14.16 7.52 -28.31
C THR A 156 13.86 6.75 -27.02
N GLN A 157 12.93 7.22 -26.19
CA GLN A 157 12.53 6.51 -24.98
C GLN A 157 11.75 5.23 -25.27
N PHE A 158 11.14 5.09 -26.44
CA PHE A 158 10.53 3.85 -26.90
C PHE A 158 11.51 2.88 -27.55
N PHE A 159 12.75 3.31 -27.82
CA PHE A 159 13.81 2.45 -28.33
C PHE A 159 14.28 1.49 -27.23
N GLY A 160 14.57 0.24 -27.61
CA GLY A 160 14.94 -0.82 -26.67
C GLY A 160 13.76 -1.46 -25.92
N MET A 161 12.60 -0.81 -25.84
CA MET A 161 11.38 -1.42 -25.32
C MET A 161 10.90 -2.54 -26.25
N THR A 162 10.38 -3.62 -25.69
CA THR A 162 9.69 -4.69 -26.43
C THR A 162 8.40 -4.18 -27.10
N GLU A 163 7.72 -5.01 -27.89
CA GLU A 163 6.43 -4.67 -28.53
C GLU A 163 5.31 -4.29 -27.54
N LYS A 164 5.53 -4.57 -26.26
CA LYS A 164 4.67 -4.22 -25.13
C LYS A 164 5.53 -3.81 -23.94
N GLY A 165 4.99 -3.00 -23.03
CA GLY A 165 5.67 -2.65 -21.79
C GLY A 165 5.42 -1.22 -21.36
N THR A 166 5.97 -0.85 -20.21
CA THR A 166 5.85 0.50 -19.65
C THR A 166 7.20 0.96 -19.13
N LYS A 167 7.53 2.21 -19.38
CA LYS A 167 8.69 2.92 -18.87
C LYS A 167 8.22 4.16 -18.12
N VAL A 168 8.70 4.34 -16.90
CA VAL A 168 8.34 5.41 -15.98
C VAL A 168 9.64 6.11 -15.60
N ILE A 169 9.69 7.42 -15.81
CA ILE A 169 10.83 8.27 -15.44
C ILE A 169 10.33 9.28 -14.42
N ILE A 170 10.85 9.20 -13.21
CA ILE A 170 10.57 10.16 -12.14
C ILE A 170 11.78 11.09 -12.02
N TYR A 171 11.54 12.39 -12.10
CA TYR A 171 12.58 13.41 -12.12
C TYR A 171 12.17 14.59 -11.23
N ASN A 172 13.09 15.52 -11.02
CA ASN A 172 12.99 16.51 -9.96
C ASN A 172 12.72 15.80 -8.62
N LEU A 173 13.62 14.87 -8.28
CA LEU A 173 13.56 14.08 -7.06
C LEU A 173 13.61 15.02 -5.85
N TRP A 174 12.94 14.65 -4.76
CA TRP A 174 12.92 15.49 -3.57
C TRP A 174 14.31 15.58 -2.92
N GLU A 175 14.69 16.80 -2.58
CA GLU A 175 15.95 17.15 -1.94
C GLU A 175 15.72 17.58 -0.48
N ASP A 176 16.72 17.35 0.35
CA ASP A 176 16.77 17.87 1.72
C ASP A 176 17.13 19.36 1.76
N GLU A 177 17.22 19.93 2.97
CA GLU A 177 17.59 21.34 3.18
C GLU A 177 19.01 21.69 2.66
N HIS A 178 19.85 20.69 2.40
CA HIS A 178 21.20 20.83 1.86
C HIS A 178 21.26 20.60 0.34
N GLY A 179 20.10 20.43 -0.35
CA GLY A 179 20.03 20.17 -1.78
C GLY A 179 20.44 18.76 -2.18
N ARG A 180 20.42 17.79 -1.24
CA ARG A 180 20.78 16.39 -1.51
C ARG A 180 19.51 15.58 -1.68
N VAL A 181 19.46 14.80 -2.76
CA VAL A 181 18.36 13.83 -2.97
C VAL A 181 18.35 12.76 -1.88
N GLU A 182 17.15 12.39 -1.40
CA GLU A 182 16.95 11.35 -0.37
C GLU A 182 17.59 10.00 -0.76
N LEU A 183 17.60 9.70 -2.05
CA LEU A 183 18.16 8.46 -2.59
C LEU A 183 19.66 8.61 -2.86
N ASP A 184 20.44 7.66 -2.37
CA ASP A 184 21.85 7.52 -2.68
C ASP A 184 22.04 6.53 -3.84
N PHE A 185 22.66 7.01 -4.90
CA PHE A 185 22.96 6.27 -6.13
C PHE A 185 24.45 5.96 -6.30
N GLU A 186 25.30 6.49 -5.40
CA GLU A 186 26.75 6.56 -5.58
C GLU A 186 27.50 5.62 -4.61
N SER A 187 27.01 5.43 -3.38
CA SER A 187 27.71 4.58 -2.39
C SER A 187 27.84 3.12 -2.81
N ASP A 188 26.87 2.59 -3.56
CA ASP A 188 26.93 1.27 -4.18
C ASP A 188 26.40 1.36 -5.62
N SER A 189 27.27 1.10 -6.59
CA SER A 189 26.93 1.19 -8.01
C SER A 189 25.84 0.21 -8.44
N HIS A 190 25.57 -0.84 -7.65
CA HIS A 190 24.55 -1.84 -7.90
C HIS A 190 23.36 -1.73 -6.95
N ASP A 191 23.24 -0.68 -6.14
CA ASP A 191 22.11 -0.49 -5.23
C ASP A 191 21.52 0.91 -5.34
N ILE A 192 20.32 1.08 -4.79
CA ILE A 192 19.74 2.38 -4.51
C ILE A 192 19.46 2.39 -3.02
N GLN A 193 20.10 3.30 -2.30
CA GLN A 193 20.06 3.34 -0.85
C GLN A 193 19.33 4.58 -0.37
N VAL A 194 18.84 4.57 0.86
CA VAL A 194 18.28 5.78 1.49
C VAL A 194 19.39 6.49 2.25
N ARG A 195 19.60 7.78 2.00
CA ARG A 195 20.48 8.61 2.83
C ARG A 195 19.84 8.74 4.20
N ASN A 196 20.43 8.12 5.20
CA ASN A 196 20.04 8.33 6.59
C ASN A 196 21.21 9.02 7.31
N GLU A 197 20.96 10.14 7.97
CA GLU A 197 21.99 10.78 8.79
C GLU A 197 22.37 9.88 9.99
N ASP A 198 21.42 9.04 10.43
CA ASP A 198 21.63 7.93 11.35
C ASP A 198 21.92 6.62 10.61
N LEU A 199 22.79 6.65 9.58
CA LEU A 199 23.35 5.45 8.99
C LEU A 199 23.99 4.64 10.13
N ASP A 200 23.33 3.57 10.53
CA ASP A 200 23.83 2.69 11.56
C ASP A 200 24.96 1.86 10.93
N GLU A 201 26.15 2.45 10.85
CA GLU A 201 27.37 1.80 10.39
C GLU A 201 27.58 0.47 11.12
N ARG A 202 27.09 0.36 12.36
CA ARG A 202 27.10 -0.89 13.11
C ARG A 202 26.17 -1.91 12.48
N LYS A 203 24.95 -1.58 12.07
CA LYS A 203 24.08 -2.50 11.31
C LYS A 203 24.72 -2.94 10.00
N ILE A 204 25.41 -2.06 9.29
CA ILE A 204 26.12 -2.41 8.05
C ILE A 204 27.26 -3.39 8.34
N ALA A 205 28.10 -3.09 9.33
CA ALA A 205 29.18 -3.98 9.76
C ALA A 205 28.63 -5.32 10.28
N MET A 206 27.52 -5.30 11.03
CA MET A 206 26.83 -6.50 11.48
C MET A 206 26.27 -7.30 10.31
N ALA A 207 25.74 -6.66 9.26
CA ALA A 207 25.21 -7.35 8.09
C ALA A 207 26.30 -8.04 7.26
N GLN A 208 27.55 -7.54 7.32
CA GLN A 208 28.71 -8.20 6.74
C GLN A 208 29.15 -9.41 7.57
N ARG A 209 29.09 -9.30 8.91
CA ARG A 209 29.48 -10.37 9.83
C ARG A 209 28.43 -11.49 9.95
N TYR A 210 27.16 -11.14 9.90
CA TYR A 210 26.01 -12.02 10.17
C TYR A 210 25.16 -12.15 8.91
N THR A 211 25.57 -13.06 8.02
CA THR A 211 25.00 -13.19 6.68
C THR A 211 23.52 -13.57 6.69
N HIS A 212 23.08 -14.39 7.65
CA HIS A 212 21.68 -14.82 7.77
C HIS A 212 20.79 -13.78 8.45
N SER A 213 21.39 -12.77 9.06
CA SER A 213 20.72 -11.62 9.65
C SER A 213 20.73 -10.39 8.74
N ARG A 214 21.41 -10.47 7.59
CA ARG A 214 21.60 -9.35 6.65
C ARG A 214 20.29 -8.66 6.30
N HIS A 215 19.27 -9.42 5.86
CA HIS A 215 17.98 -8.84 5.46
C HIS A 215 17.31 -8.07 6.60
N TYR A 216 17.39 -8.55 7.84
CA TYR A 216 16.88 -7.82 9.01
C TYR A 216 17.61 -6.49 9.23
N LEU A 217 18.93 -6.50 9.03
CA LEU A 217 19.79 -5.35 9.31
C LEU A 217 19.75 -4.29 8.20
N THR A 218 19.50 -4.68 6.94
CA THR A 218 19.66 -3.79 5.78
C THR A 218 18.38 -3.45 5.00
N TYR A 219 17.23 -4.10 5.25
CA TYR A 219 16.02 -3.87 4.43
C TYR A 219 15.48 -2.43 4.44
N GLN A 220 15.76 -1.65 5.49
CA GLN A 220 15.33 -0.24 5.58
C GLN A 220 16.23 0.71 4.79
N HIS A 221 17.45 0.28 4.51
CA HIS A 221 18.49 1.11 3.91
C HIS A 221 18.74 0.74 2.43
N SER A 222 18.79 -0.56 2.11
CA SER A 222 19.14 -1.08 0.80
C SER A 222 17.91 -1.53 0.03
N LEU A 223 17.65 -0.90 -1.13
CA LEU A 223 16.56 -1.34 -2.00
C LEU A 223 16.80 -2.75 -2.53
N ARG A 224 18.06 -3.13 -2.83
CA ARG A 224 18.42 -4.50 -3.22
C ARG A 224 18.01 -5.51 -2.15
N SER A 225 18.31 -5.21 -0.88
CA SER A 225 17.94 -6.04 0.25
C SER A 225 16.42 -6.09 0.49
N TYR A 226 15.69 -5.02 0.21
CA TYR A 226 14.24 -5.02 0.34
C TYR A 226 13.57 -5.76 -0.82
N ALA A 227 14.05 -5.56 -2.05
CA ALA A 227 13.54 -6.17 -3.26
C ALA A 227 13.68 -7.70 -3.28
N SER A 228 14.76 -8.24 -2.69
CA SER A 228 14.99 -9.70 -2.59
C SER A 228 13.90 -10.42 -1.80
N ILE A 229 13.34 -9.77 -0.78
CA ILE A 229 12.30 -10.33 0.11
C ILE A 229 10.92 -9.75 -0.16
N LEU A 230 10.78 -8.83 -1.12
CA LEU A 230 9.55 -8.08 -1.40
C LEU A 230 8.36 -8.97 -1.72
N TYR A 231 8.64 -10.09 -2.39
CA TYR A 231 7.66 -11.10 -2.75
C TYR A 231 8.01 -12.42 -2.09
N TYR A 232 6.99 -13.11 -1.59
CA TYR A 232 7.20 -14.40 -0.92
C TYR A 232 7.74 -15.44 -1.89
N ARG A 233 7.30 -15.41 -3.15
CA ARG A 233 7.78 -16.27 -4.25
C ARG A 233 7.85 -15.51 -5.57
N TYR A 234 8.88 -15.79 -6.35
CA TYR A 234 8.98 -15.30 -7.73
C TYR A 234 8.32 -16.29 -8.70
N PRO A 235 7.54 -15.82 -9.69
CA PRO A 235 7.09 -16.64 -10.78
C PRO A 235 8.29 -17.13 -11.60
N PRO A 236 8.21 -18.33 -12.20
CA PRO A 236 9.29 -18.84 -13.05
C PRO A 236 9.66 -17.84 -14.15
N GLY A 237 10.96 -17.55 -14.27
CA GLY A 237 11.48 -16.62 -15.28
C GLY A 237 11.29 -15.13 -14.99
N PHE A 238 10.61 -14.75 -13.90
CA PHE A 238 10.50 -13.35 -13.50
C PHE A 238 11.77 -12.85 -12.82
N ARG A 239 12.23 -11.64 -13.18
CA ARG A 239 13.44 -11.02 -12.63
C ARG A 239 13.19 -9.59 -12.18
N ILE A 240 13.87 -9.18 -11.12
CA ILE A 240 14.01 -7.76 -10.75
C ILE A 240 15.46 -7.40 -11.03
N ILE A 241 15.68 -6.43 -11.92
CA ILE A 241 17.00 -5.91 -12.24
C ILE A 241 17.09 -4.55 -11.54
N LEU A 242 18.14 -4.37 -10.75
CA LEU A 242 18.42 -3.11 -10.07
C LEU A 242 19.82 -2.66 -10.47
N ARG A 243 19.95 -1.43 -10.97
CA ARG A 243 21.24 -0.83 -11.36
C ARG A 243 22.07 -1.77 -12.23
N GLY A 244 21.44 -2.30 -13.28
CA GLY A 244 22.05 -3.25 -14.23
C GLY A 244 22.30 -4.68 -13.73
N GLN A 245 22.01 -5.01 -12.47
CA GLN A 245 22.26 -6.35 -11.91
C GLN A 245 20.99 -7.00 -11.35
N ASP A 246 20.78 -8.28 -11.71
CA ASP A 246 19.68 -9.11 -11.18
C ASP A 246 19.71 -9.15 -9.64
N VAL A 247 18.56 -8.86 -9.03
CA VAL A 247 18.31 -9.03 -7.59
C VAL A 247 18.01 -10.50 -7.35
N ARG A 248 18.85 -11.14 -6.53
CA ARG A 248 18.61 -12.52 -6.11
C ARG A 248 17.43 -12.56 -5.14
N HIS A 249 16.39 -13.30 -5.50
CA HIS A 249 15.29 -13.61 -4.58
C HIS A 249 15.84 -14.35 -3.36
N HIS A 250 15.27 -14.05 -2.20
CA HIS A 250 15.67 -14.70 -0.95
C HIS A 250 14.43 -15.12 -0.15
N ASP A 251 14.32 -16.41 0.16
CA ASP A 251 13.31 -16.91 1.09
C ASP A 251 13.86 -16.81 2.52
N LEU A 252 13.24 -15.94 3.32
CA LEU A 252 13.60 -15.74 4.72
C LEU A 252 13.52 -17.03 5.56
N ALA A 253 12.78 -18.05 5.13
CA ALA A 253 12.76 -19.36 5.80
C ALA A 253 14.10 -20.11 5.69
N GLU A 254 14.91 -19.82 4.66
CA GLU A 254 16.23 -20.45 4.46
C GLU A 254 17.28 -19.96 5.47
N ASP A 255 17.06 -18.81 6.11
CA ASP A 255 17.93 -18.28 7.16
C ASP A 255 17.67 -18.92 8.53
N LEU A 256 16.66 -19.79 8.63
CA LEU A 256 16.22 -20.37 9.90
C LEU A 256 16.88 -21.72 10.21
N MET A 257 17.04 -21.98 11.50
CA MET A 257 17.37 -23.27 12.10
C MET A 257 16.36 -23.61 13.20
N TYR A 258 16.24 -24.91 13.50
CA TYR A 258 15.23 -25.45 14.43
C TYR A 258 13.79 -25.05 14.04
N THR A 259 13.52 -25.02 12.73
CA THR A 259 12.29 -24.51 12.15
C THR A 259 11.06 -25.32 12.59
N GLN A 260 9.99 -24.63 12.91
CA GLN A 260 8.66 -25.19 13.16
C GLN A 260 7.65 -24.57 12.20
N GLU A 261 6.77 -25.40 11.67
CA GLU A 261 5.66 -24.99 10.84
C GLU A 261 4.35 -25.16 11.62
N LEU A 262 3.61 -24.06 11.76
CA LEU A 262 2.36 -24.01 12.49
C LEU A 262 1.27 -23.45 11.57
N SER A 263 0.05 -23.97 11.67
CA SER A 263 -1.10 -23.40 11.00
C SER A 263 -1.91 -22.52 11.98
N TYR A 264 -2.39 -21.40 11.47
CA TYR A 264 -3.33 -20.53 12.17
C TYR A 264 -4.57 -20.32 11.32
N LYS A 265 -5.74 -20.57 11.92
CA LYS A 265 -7.05 -20.28 11.35
C LYS A 265 -7.79 -19.28 12.25
N PRO A 266 -8.23 -18.12 11.74
CA PRO A 266 -9.02 -17.18 12.52
C PRO A 266 -10.36 -17.79 12.97
N GLN A 267 -10.74 -17.58 14.22
CA GLN A 267 -12.01 -18.04 14.78
C GLN A 267 -13.19 -17.20 14.23
N GLY A 268 -14.27 -17.86 13.80
CA GLY A 268 -15.45 -17.22 13.18
C GLY A 268 -15.60 -17.43 11.66
N PHE A 269 -14.64 -18.09 11.01
CA PHE A 269 -14.69 -18.45 9.57
C PHE A 269 -14.90 -19.96 9.34
N GLU A 270 -15.48 -20.66 10.31
CA GLU A 270 -15.60 -22.12 10.33
C GLU A 270 -16.50 -22.70 9.23
N SER A 271 -17.44 -21.91 8.70
CA SER A 271 -18.36 -22.30 7.63
C SER A 271 -17.77 -22.21 6.22
N SER A 272 -16.63 -21.55 6.02
CA SER A 272 -15.98 -21.44 4.71
C SER A 272 -14.89 -22.51 4.55
N ARG A 273 -14.99 -23.35 3.50
CA ARG A 273 -13.94 -24.31 3.09
C ARG A 273 -12.78 -23.64 2.35
N ASP A 274 -12.65 -22.32 2.44
CA ASP A 274 -11.67 -21.56 1.71
C ASP A 274 -10.27 -21.72 2.34
N VAL A 275 -9.42 -22.49 1.66
CA VAL A 275 -8.00 -22.70 1.99
C VAL A 275 -7.25 -21.37 2.15
N LYS A 276 -7.75 -20.29 1.54
CA LYS A 276 -7.21 -18.92 1.61
C LYS A 276 -7.28 -18.29 3.01
N MET A 277 -8.03 -18.88 3.94
CA MET A 277 -8.25 -18.36 5.31
C MET A 277 -7.30 -18.97 6.36
N VAL A 278 -6.36 -19.84 5.96
CA VAL A 278 -5.37 -20.43 6.86
C VAL A 278 -4.01 -19.78 6.61
N ALA A 279 -3.41 -19.19 7.64
CA ALA A 279 -2.03 -18.73 7.59
C ALA A 279 -1.09 -19.85 8.02
N ARG A 280 -0.10 -20.14 7.17
CA ARG A 280 1.00 -21.06 7.47
C ARG A 280 2.16 -20.24 7.99
N VAL A 281 2.51 -20.47 9.25
CA VAL A 281 3.56 -19.75 9.97
C VAL A 281 4.78 -20.66 10.03
N VAL A 282 5.85 -20.26 9.36
CA VAL A 282 7.16 -20.90 9.47
C VAL A 282 7.99 -20.03 10.39
N MET A 283 8.49 -20.59 11.50
CA MET A 283 9.29 -19.83 12.45
C MET A 283 10.46 -20.64 12.99
N GLY A 284 11.55 -19.96 13.32
CA GLY A 284 12.77 -20.59 13.80
C GLY A 284 13.74 -19.58 14.38
N PHE A 285 14.88 -20.06 14.86
CA PHE A 285 16.00 -19.19 15.15
C PHE A 285 16.74 -18.85 13.86
N VAL A 286 17.11 -17.59 13.63
CA VAL A 286 18.08 -17.25 12.58
C VAL A 286 19.38 -18.03 12.82
N LYS A 287 20.06 -18.48 11.77
CA LYS A 287 21.31 -19.25 11.87
C LYS A 287 22.41 -18.54 12.69
N ASP A 288 22.38 -17.21 12.72
CA ASP A 288 23.29 -16.39 13.53
C ASP A 288 22.85 -16.25 15.00
N ALA A 289 21.75 -16.87 15.44
CA ALA A 289 21.16 -16.64 16.77
C ALA A 289 22.09 -17.02 17.94
N LYS A 290 23.08 -17.90 17.72
CA LYS A 290 24.09 -18.25 18.72
C LYS A 290 25.01 -17.08 19.09
N GLU A 291 25.10 -16.09 18.21
CA GLU A 291 25.88 -14.86 18.41
C GLU A 291 25.07 -13.78 19.15
N HIS A 292 23.83 -14.10 19.57
CA HIS A 292 22.95 -13.25 20.38
C HIS A 292 22.63 -11.88 19.77
N VAL A 293 22.66 -11.80 18.45
CA VAL A 293 22.22 -10.62 17.67
C VAL A 293 20.75 -10.31 17.98
N ASP A 294 20.40 -9.03 18.18
CA ASP A 294 19.01 -8.59 18.41
C ASP A 294 18.20 -8.56 17.10
N VAL A 295 18.03 -9.74 16.50
CA VAL A 295 17.18 -9.97 15.33
C VAL A 295 15.92 -10.68 15.79
N GLN A 296 14.74 -10.13 15.48
CA GLN A 296 13.49 -10.80 15.80
C GLN A 296 12.30 -10.23 15.03
N GLY A 297 11.27 -11.05 14.87
CA GLY A 297 9.95 -10.62 14.40
C GLY A 297 9.39 -11.49 13.28
N PHE A 298 8.18 -11.14 12.85
CA PHE A 298 7.45 -11.85 11.81
C PHE A 298 7.36 -11.05 10.52
N SER A 299 7.86 -11.59 9.42
CA SER A 299 7.65 -11.04 8.08
C SER A 299 6.31 -11.53 7.54
N VAL A 300 5.35 -10.61 7.43
CA VAL A 300 3.96 -10.90 7.05
C VAL A 300 3.71 -10.49 5.61
N TYR A 301 3.31 -11.45 4.79
CA TYR A 301 2.93 -11.29 3.40
C TYR A 301 1.41 -11.28 3.24
N HIS A 302 0.92 -10.61 2.20
CA HIS A 302 -0.47 -10.64 1.74
C HIS A 302 -0.48 -10.73 0.22
N LYS A 303 -1.12 -11.76 -0.33
CA LYS A 303 -1.18 -12.06 -1.78
C LYS A 303 0.21 -11.99 -2.41
N ASN A 304 1.15 -12.75 -1.85
CA ASN A 304 2.55 -12.81 -2.25
C ASN A 304 3.37 -11.51 -2.05
N ARG A 305 2.81 -10.40 -1.54
CA ARG A 305 3.52 -9.13 -1.30
C ARG A 305 3.83 -8.96 0.19
N LEU A 306 5.08 -8.65 0.53
CA LEU A 306 5.47 -8.31 1.90
C LEU A 306 4.71 -7.07 2.35
N ILE A 307 4.02 -7.10 3.49
CA ILE A 307 3.34 -5.92 4.04
C ILE A 307 4.08 -5.40 5.25
N LYS A 308 4.48 -6.30 6.15
CA LYS A 308 5.14 -5.94 7.40
C LYS A 308 6.41 -6.76 7.59
N PRO A 309 7.60 -6.21 7.26
CA PRO A 309 8.88 -6.88 7.52
C PRO A 309 9.14 -6.95 9.02
N PHE A 310 9.59 -8.11 9.51
CA PHE A 310 10.10 -8.32 10.87
C PHE A 310 9.24 -7.67 11.98
N TRP A 311 7.93 -7.85 11.91
CA TRP A 311 6.99 -7.34 12.91
C TRP A 311 7.30 -7.90 14.29
N ARG A 312 7.84 -7.05 15.16
CA ARG A 312 8.13 -7.38 16.54
C ARG A 312 6.85 -7.40 17.37
N VAL A 313 6.30 -8.59 17.58
CA VAL A 313 5.11 -8.82 18.42
C VAL A 313 5.45 -9.02 19.89
N TRP A 314 6.71 -9.31 20.21
CA TRP A 314 7.21 -9.50 21.57
C TRP A 314 8.27 -8.45 21.92
N ASN A 315 7.86 -7.48 22.74
CA ASN A 315 8.77 -6.47 23.29
C ASN A 315 9.13 -6.85 24.72
N THR A 316 10.37 -7.26 24.95
CA THR A 316 10.92 -7.49 26.30
C THR A 316 12.17 -6.66 26.49
N ALA A 317 12.41 -6.21 27.72
CA ALA A 317 13.68 -5.58 28.09
C ALA A 317 14.84 -6.59 28.17
N GLY A 318 14.54 -7.89 28.22
CA GLY A 318 15.53 -8.95 28.35
C GLY A 318 16.02 -9.51 27.01
N SER A 319 16.60 -10.70 27.06
CA SER A 319 17.01 -11.47 25.88
C SER A 319 15.88 -12.34 25.31
N ASP A 320 14.70 -12.32 25.94
CA ASP A 320 13.60 -13.20 25.59
C ASP A 320 13.09 -12.89 24.16
N GLY A 321 13.09 -13.91 23.31
CA GLY A 321 12.63 -13.84 21.92
C GLY A 321 13.70 -13.49 20.89
N ARG A 322 14.92 -13.13 21.32
CA ARG A 322 16.02 -12.75 20.41
C ARG A 322 16.43 -13.91 19.51
N GLY A 323 16.69 -13.59 18.25
CA GLY A 323 17.01 -14.55 17.20
C GLY A 323 15.79 -15.24 16.58
N ILE A 324 14.57 -15.09 17.12
CA ILE A 324 13.39 -15.74 16.51
C ILE A 324 12.86 -14.90 15.36
N VAL A 325 12.91 -15.48 14.16
CA VAL A 325 12.29 -14.92 12.95
C VAL A 325 11.16 -15.84 12.50
N GLY A 326 10.05 -15.26 12.05
CA GLY A 326 8.94 -15.98 11.45
C GLY A 326 8.51 -15.39 10.13
N VAL A 327 7.94 -16.21 9.27
CA VAL A 327 7.44 -15.87 7.95
C VAL A 327 6.03 -16.43 7.81
N LEU A 328 5.09 -15.61 7.34
CA LEU A 328 3.73 -16.06 7.07
C LEU A 328 3.07 -15.26 5.95
N GLU A 329 2.13 -15.89 5.25
CA GLU A 329 1.18 -15.21 4.37
C GLU A 329 -0.19 -15.17 5.05
N ALA A 330 -0.73 -13.97 5.24
CA ALA A 330 -2.00 -13.72 5.93
C ALA A 330 -2.99 -13.00 5.00
N ASN A 331 -3.68 -13.77 4.16
CA ASN A 331 -4.60 -13.25 3.15
C ASN A 331 -5.97 -12.81 3.70
N PHE A 332 -6.25 -13.09 4.97
CA PHE A 332 -7.50 -12.71 5.67
C PHE A 332 -7.42 -11.37 6.41
N VAL A 333 -6.25 -10.70 6.41
CA VAL A 333 -6.09 -9.33 6.90
C VAL A 333 -5.82 -8.41 5.72
N GLU A 334 -6.47 -7.25 5.70
CA GLU A 334 -6.33 -6.29 4.62
C GLU A 334 -5.20 -5.28 4.91
N PRO A 335 -4.31 -5.00 3.93
CA PRO A 335 -3.30 -3.96 4.05
C PRO A 335 -3.92 -2.57 4.19
N ALA A 336 -3.22 -1.67 4.89
CA ALA A 336 -3.52 -0.25 4.89
C ALA A 336 -3.23 0.39 3.51
N HIS A 337 -3.65 1.64 3.30
CA HIS A 337 -3.54 2.34 2.02
C HIS A 337 -2.10 2.39 1.47
N ASP A 338 -1.09 2.57 2.34
CA ASP A 338 0.33 2.61 2.00
C ASP A 338 0.96 1.22 1.75
N LYS A 339 0.25 0.15 2.13
CA LYS A 339 0.70 -1.25 2.10
C LYS A 339 1.99 -1.50 2.89
N GLN A 340 2.26 -0.69 3.92
CA GLN A 340 3.36 -0.87 4.88
C GLN A 340 2.88 -1.37 6.25
N SER A 341 1.56 -1.43 6.43
CA SER A 341 0.91 -2.00 7.61
C SER A 341 -0.43 -2.63 7.20
N PHE A 342 -1.12 -3.22 8.16
CA PHE A 342 -2.48 -3.72 8.04
C PHE A 342 -3.48 -2.74 8.66
N GLU A 343 -4.72 -2.81 8.21
CA GLU A 343 -5.84 -2.13 8.85
C GLU A 343 -6.03 -2.63 10.29
N ARG A 344 -6.27 -1.70 11.23
CA ARG A 344 -6.46 -2.02 12.64
C ARG A 344 -7.83 -2.67 12.84
N THR A 345 -7.87 -3.99 12.77
CA THR A 345 -9.08 -4.80 12.94
C THR A 345 -8.94 -5.79 14.09
N ALA A 346 -10.06 -6.26 14.64
CA ALA A 346 -10.05 -7.32 15.65
C ALA A 346 -9.40 -8.62 15.14
N VAL A 347 -9.47 -8.88 13.83
CA VAL A 347 -8.81 -10.02 13.19
C VAL A 347 -7.28 -9.87 13.28
N LEU A 348 -6.74 -8.69 12.98
CA LEU A 348 -5.32 -8.40 13.12
C LEU A 348 -4.84 -8.53 14.58
N SER A 349 -5.59 -7.99 15.54
CA SER A 349 -5.24 -8.10 16.96
C SER A 349 -5.21 -9.55 17.44
N ARG A 350 -6.12 -10.40 16.98
CA ARG A 350 -6.11 -11.84 17.28
C ARG A 350 -4.91 -12.55 16.65
N LEU A 351 -4.54 -12.18 15.43
CA LEU A 351 -3.32 -12.69 14.78
C LEU A 351 -2.08 -12.31 15.59
N GLU A 352 -1.94 -11.03 15.99
CA GLU A 352 -0.83 -10.56 16.81
C GLU A 352 -0.69 -11.34 18.12
N LEU A 353 -1.79 -11.47 18.87
CA LEU A 353 -1.82 -12.24 20.11
C LEU A 353 -1.43 -13.70 19.89
N ARG A 354 -1.87 -14.30 18.78
CA ARG A 354 -1.52 -15.68 18.45
C ARG A 354 -0.04 -15.82 18.11
N LEU A 355 0.52 -14.93 17.30
CA LEU A 355 1.94 -14.92 16.96
C LEU A 355 2.81 -14.75 18.21
N LEU A 356 2.41 -13.86 19.12
CA LEU A 356 3.06 -13.69 20.42
C LEU A 356 3.05 -14.98 21.26
N GLN A 357 1.92 -15.68 21.31
CA GLN A 357 1.81 -16.97 22.01
C GLN A 357 2.72 -18.03 21.37
N MET A 358 2.71 -18.14 20.04
CA MET A 358 3.58 -19.07 19.30
C MET A 358 5.06 -18.76 19.56
N GLN A 359 5.47 -17.50 19.50
CA GLN A 359 6.85 -17.06 19.78
C GLN A 359 7.29 -17.40 21.20
N LYS A 360 6.45 -17.11 22.20
CA LYS A 360 6.74 -17.42 23.61
C LYS A 360 6.85 -18.93 23.87
N LEU A 361 5.98 -19.73 23.26
CA LEU A 361 6.01 -21.18 23.40
C LEU A 361 7.29 -21.75 22.74
N TYR A 362 7.60 -21.32 21.53
CA TYR A 362 8.80 -21.71 20.81
C TYR A 362 10.07 -21.35 21.60
N TRP A 363 10.17 -20.11 22.09
CA TRP A 363 11.30 -19.67 22.92
C TRP A 363 11.46 -20.54 24.17
N ALA A 364 10.37 -20.74 24.92
CA ALA A 364 10.39 -21.53 26.15
C ALA A 364 10.88 -22.97 25.92
N ASN A 365 10.60 -23.54 24.76
CA ASN A 365 10.99 -24.90 24.42
C ASN A 365 12.39 -24.98 23.81
N ASN A 366 12.85 -23.97 23.08
CA ASN A 366 14.03 -24.08 22.21
C ASN A 366 15.19 -23.13 22.56
N CYS A 367 15.04 -22.15 23.46
CA CYS A 367 16.06 -21.12 23.75
C CYS A 367 17.44 -21.68 24.16
N HIS A 368 17.45 -22.83 24.83
CA HIS A 368 18.68 -23.52 25.23
C HIS A 368 19.52 -24.03 24.06
N LEU A 369 18.92 -24.28 22.89
CA LEU A 369 19.61 -24.75 21.69
C LEU A 369 20.54 -23.68 21.08
N VAL A 370 20.31 -22.41 21.42
CA VAL A 370 21.10 -21.26 20.96
C VAL A 370 21.84 -20.56 22.12
N GLY A 371 22.01 -21.27 23.24
CA GLY A 371 22.86 -20.83 24.36
C GLY A 371 22.18 -19.92 25.38
N TYR A 372 20.86 -19.72 25.32
CA TYR A 372 20.13 -18.99 26.37
C TYR A 372 19.71 -19.90 27.52
N VAL A 373 19.65 -19.33 28.72
CA VAL A 373 19.22 -20.06 29.92
C VAL A 373 17.72 -20.29 29.89
N ASN A 374 17.30 -21.56 29.90
CA ASN A 374 15.89 -21.91 30.00
C ASN A 374 15.40 -21.82 31.46
N LYS A 375 14.83 -20.67 31.83
CA LYS A 375 14.30 -20.43 33.20
C LYS A 375 13.23 -21.44 33.62
N LYS A 376 12.44 -21.99 32.69
CA LYS A 376 11.40 -23.00 33.01
C LYS A 376 11.98 -24.39 33.23
N LEU A 377 12.93 -24.79 32.40
CA LEU A 377 13.66 -26.06 32.59
C LEU A 377 14.46 -26.02 33.89
N ASN A 378 15.16 -24.91 34.17
CA ASN A 378 15.87 -24.72 35.43
C ASN A 378 14.93 -24.79 36.63
N ARG A 379 13.74 -24.15 36.60
CA ARG A 379 12.77 -24.29 37.70
C ARG A 379 12.22 -25.71 37.86
N ARG A 380 12.06 -26.47 36.76
CA ARG A 380 11.67 -27.90 36.82
C ARG A 380 12.80 -28.73 37.42
N ASN A 381 14.01 -28.59 36.90
CA ASN A 381 15.19 -29.32 37.37
C ASN A 381 15.51 -28.98 38.83
N SER A 382 15.39 -27.71 39.25
CA SER A 382 15.55 -27.31 40.66
C SER A 382 14.46 -27.87 41.55
N ARG A 383 13.20 -27.99 41.08
CA ARG A 383 12.12 -28.63 41.83
C ARG A 383 12.29 -30.16 41.89
N GLN A 384 12.79 -30.78 40.83
CA GLN A 384 13.13 -32.20 40.80
C GLN A 384 14.32 -32.51 41.71
N ALA A 385 15.38 -31.71 41.64
CA ALA A 385 16.53 -31.82 42.52
C ALA A 385 16.17 -31.55 43.99
N ALA A 386 15.25 -30.61 44.27
CA ALA A 386 14.71 -30.40 45.60
C ALA A 386 13.87 -31.61 46.08
N ALA A 387 13.03 -32.18 45.21
CA ALA A 387 12.26 -33.38 45.54
C ALA A 387 13.15 -34.62 45.74
N GLU A 388 14.22 -34.78 44.96
CA GLU A 388 15.22 -35.85 45.12
C GLU A 388 16.10 -35.64 46.36
N ALA A 389 16.42 -34.39 46.70
CA ALA A 389 17.11 -34.05 47.95
C ALA A 389 16.22 -34.30 49.18
N ASP A 390 14.93 -33.98 49.11
CA ASP A 390 13.95 -34.28 50.17
C ASP A 390 13.74 -35.80 50.33
N LEU A 391 13.76 -36.56 49.23
CA LEU A 391 13.69 -38.03 49.25
C LEU A 391 14.98 -38.66 49.84
N ASN A 392 16.15 -38.08 49.58
CA ASN A 392 17.42 -38.54 50.18
C ASN A 392 17.60 -38.09 51.63
N ALA A 393 16.92 -37.02 52.08
CA ALA A 393 16.92 -36.56 53.47
C ALA A 393 15.95 -37.36 54.35
N CYS A 394 14.86 -37.90 53.79
CA CYS A 394 13.98 -38.86 54.43
C CYS A 394 14.54 -40.29 54.28
N GLY A 395 15.56 -40.61 55.07
CA GLY A 395 16.14 -41.95 55.11
C GLY A 395 15.09 -43.03 55.41
N PHE A 396 14.76 -43.84 54.41
CA PHE A 396 14.17 -45.17 54.60
C PHE A 396 15.20 -46.21 54.16
N GLN A 397 15.91 -46.76 55.13
CA GLN A 397 16.56 -48.06 54.97
C GLN A 397 15.48 -49.14 54.95
N VAL A 398 15.50 -49.99 53.94
CA VAL A 398 14.91 -51.34 54.03
C VAL A 398 16.02 -52.33 53.67
N GLU A 399 16.55 -52.98 54.70
CA GLU A 399 17.34 -54.20 54.55
C GLU A 399 16.43 -55.38 54.18
N GLY A 400 16.91 -56.25 53.29
CA GLY A 400 16.37 -57.61 53.13
C GLY A 400 16.35 -58.15 51.70
N ASN A 401 17.48 -58.69 51.23
CA ASN A 401 17.54 -59.67 50.12
C ASN A 401 17.24 -61.07 50.72
N PRO A 402 16.64 -62.07 50.04
CA PRO A 402 17.37 -62.81 48.99
C PRO A 402 16.50 -63.45 47.88
N PHE A 403 16.97 -63.45 46.63
CA PHE A 403 17.23 -64.65 45.81
C PHE A 403 17.67 -64.23 44.41
N ASP A 404 18.94 -64.51 44.13
CA ASP A 404 19.53 -64.53 42.80
C ASP A 404 19.04 -65.74 41.97
N LYS A 405 19.01 -65.54 40.65
CA LYS A 405 19.00 -66.52 39.53
C LYS A 405 17.65 -67.16 39.13
N LEU A 406 17.17 -66.83 37.92
CA LEU A 406 17.22 -67.71 36.74
C LEU A 406 16.89 -66.94 35.44
N ASP A 407 17.58 -67.33 34.37
CA ASP A 407 17.59 -66.77 33.02
C ASP A 407 16.38 -67.28 32.13
N PRO A 408 16.25 -66.87 30.85
CA PRO A 408 14.98 -66.63 30.12
C PRO A 408 14.44 -67.86 29.36
N LEU A 409 13.18 -67.83 28.86
CA LEU A 409 12.70 -68.47 27.60
C LEU A 409 11.16 -68.44 27.39
N ILE A 410 10.75 -68.24 26.11
CA ILE A 410 9.56 -68.75 25.37
C ILE A 410 8.21 -68.00 25.60
N GLU A 411 7.66 -67.25 24.62
CA GLU A 411 6.97 -67.59 23.34
C GLU A 411 5.44 -67.83 23.48
N GLY A 412 4.65 -67.04 22.73
CA GLY A 412 3.38 -67.45 22.10
C GLY A 412 2.07 -67.41 22.89
N ALA A 413 1.15 -66.50 22.54
CA ALA A 413 -0.23 -66.85 22.15
C ALA A 413 -1.01 -65.64 21.60
N ARG A 414 -1.66 -65.88 20.45
CA ARG A 414 -2.58 -65.00 19.71
C ARG A 414 -4.03 -65.14 20.23
N LEU A 415 -4.91 -64.29 19.65
CA LEU A 415 -6.39 -64.36 19.50
C LEU A 415 -7.15 -63.49 20.54
N ASN A 416 -8.11 -62.61 20.22
CA ASN A 416 -9.15 -62.63 19.18
C ASN A 416 -9.66 -61.23 18.79
N ILE A 417 -10.12 -61.10 17.53
CA ILE A 417 -11.00 -60.06 16.95
C ILE A 417 -12.44 -60.61 16.94
N PRO A 418 -13.51 -59.79 16.94
CA PRO A 418 -14.25 -59.46 15.70
C PRO A 418 -14.73 -57.97 15.69
N GLY A 419 -14.97 -57.22 14.60
CA GLY A 419 -15.13 -57.54 13.18
C GLY A 419 -16.53 -57.18 12.64
N PHE A 420 -16.78 -55.89 12.32
CA PHE A 420 -17.67 -55.30 11.26
C PHE A 420 -19.18 -55.67 11.15
N PRO A 421 -20.06 -54.82 10.55
CA PRO A 421 -20.21 -54.72 9.08
C PRO A 421 -20.55 -53.32 8.48
N VAL A 422 -20.49 -53.26 7.15
CA VAL A 422 -20.68 -52.14 6.21
C VAL A 422 -21.80 -52.50 5.20
N ASN A 423 -22.63 -51.51 4.79
CA ASN A 423 -23.57 -51.43 3.63
C ASN A 423 -24.77 -52.43 3.59
N MET A 424 -25.99 -52.14 3.08
CA MET A 424 -26.43 -51.39 1.87
C MET A 424 -28.00 -51.13 1.91
N PRO A 425 -28.72 -50.85 0.78
CA PRO A 425 -29.38 -49.59 0.34
C PRO A 425 -30.93 -49.49 0.59
N VAL A 426 -31.61 -48.39 0.19
CA VAL A 426 -32.91 -48.34 -0.57
C VAL A 426 -33.37 -46.88 -0.87
N HIS A 427 -34.03 -46.78 -2.03
CA HIS A 427 -34.68 -45.73 -2.84
C HIS A 427 -35.58 -44.61 -2.21
N MET A 428 -35.85 -43.61 -3.08
CA MET A 428 -36.51 -42.29 -2.93
C MET A 428 -38.03 -42.28 -2.58
N PRO A 429 -38.60 -41.08 -2.30
CA PRO A 429 -39.40 -40.42 -3.35
C PRO A 429 -39.07 -38.93 -3.59
N ARG A 430 -39.41 -38.50 -4.82
CA ARG A 430 -39.33 -37.14 -5.37
C ARG A 430 -40.30 -36.17 -4.68
N LEU A 431 -39.90 -34.90 -4.58
CA LEU A 431 -40.81 -33.74 -4.55
C LEU A 431 -40.15 -32.60 -5.32
N ASP A 432 -40.68 -32.35 -6.52
CA ASP A 432 -40.58 -31.08 -7.23
C ASP A 432 -41.56 -30.11 -6.58
N ILE A 433 -41.11 -28.89 -6.26
CA ILE A 433 -41.88 -27.64 -6.38
C ILE A 433 -40.86 -26.50 -6.56
N SER A 434 -40.98 -25.85 -7.70
CA SER A 434 -40.37 -24.60 -8.15
C SER A 434 -40.69 -23.39 -7.25
N SER A 435 -39.68 -22.56 -6.92
CA SER A 435 -39.74 -21.07 -6.82
C SER A 435 -38.40 -20.48 -6.29
N PRO A 436 -38.04 -19.23 -6.62
CA PRO A 436 -36.64 -18.76 -6.74
C PRO A 436 -36.01 -18.26 -5.43
N PRO A 437 -34.67 -18.08 -5.38
CA PRO A 437 -33.96 -17.68 -4.18
C PRO A 437 -34.15 -16.18 -3.88
N ILE A 438 -34.45 -15.88 -2.62
CA ILE A 438 -34.45 -14.54 -2.05
C ILE A 438 -33.00 -14.09 -1.93
N ASP A 439 -32.65 -13.13 -2.78
CA ASP A 439 -31.42 -12.36 -2.79
C ASP A 439 -31.44 -11.34 -1.63
N MET A 440 -30.50 -11.46 -0.69
CA MET A 440 -30.16 -10.42 0.28
C MET A 440 -28.75 -9.91 -0.02
N GLY A 441 -28.55 -9.47 -1.26
CA GLY A 441 -27.43 -8.64 -1.65
C GLY A 441 -27.58 -7.22 -1.10
N PHE A 442 -26.71 -6.84 -0.16
CA PHE A 442 -26.45 -5.44 0.14
C PHE A 442 -25.68 -4.82 -1.03
N HIS A 443 -26.42 -4.21 -1.95
CA HIS A 443 -25.91 -3.35 -3.01
C HIS A 443 -25.68 -1.94 -2.44
N LEU A 444 -24.43 -1.57 -2.18
CA LEU A 444 -24.06 -0.15 -2.08
C LEU A 444 -23.97 0.40 -3.51
N VAL A 445 -25.06 1.00 -3.98
CA VAL A 445 -25.09 1.81 -5.21
C VAL A 445 -24.96 3.27 -4.80
N TYR A 446 -23.80 3.88 -5.05
CA TYR A 446 -23.74 5.33 -5.23
C TYR A 446 -24.40 5.65 -6.57
N ARG A 447 -25.60 6.23 -6.54
CA ARG A 447 -26.25 6.78 -7.74
C ARG A 447 -26.32 8.29 -7.62
N ASN A 448 -25.39 8.96 -8.31
CA ASN A 448 -25.64 10.31 -8.79
C ASN A 448 -26.75 10.22 -9.85
N ARG A 449 -27.84 10.94 -9.63
CA ARG A 449 -28.93 11.10 -10.60
C ARG A 449 -28.97 12.57 -11.01
N SER A 450 -28.34 12.89 -12.14
CA SER A 450 -28.68 14.08 -12.93
C SER A 450 -29.86 13.72 -13.83
N THR A 451 -31.01 14.35 -13.63
CA THR A 451 -32.19 14.24 -14.49
C THR A 451 -32.10 15.26 -15.63
N SER A 452 -32.09 14.81 -16.90
CA SER A 452 -32.51 15.64 -18.03
C SER A 452 -33.88 15.16 -18.53
N LYS A 453 -34.79 16.11 -18.73
CA LYS A 453 -36.16 15.91 -19.19
C LYS A 453 -36.18 15.71 -20.71
N ARG A 454 -36.93 14.70 -21.18
CA ARG A 454 -37.35 14.55 -22.59
C ARG A 454 -38.66 15.31 -22.84
N GLY A 455 -38.76 15.96 -24.00
CA GLY A 455 -40.01 16.33 -24.68
C GLY A 455 -40.24 15.47 -25.94
N PRO A 456 -41.43 15.52 -26.57
CA PRO A 456 -42.08 14.36 -27.21
C PRO A 456 -41.95 14.32 -28.76
N PRO A 457 -42.47 13.27 -29.44
CA PRO A 457 -41.99 12.79 -30.74
C PRO A 457 -42.83 13.22 -31.94
N GLY A 458 -42.25 13.16 -33.15
CA GLY A 458 -43.03 13.18 -34.39
C GLY A 458 -42.20 13.36 -35.66
N LEU A 459 -42.33 12.37 -36.55
CA LEU A 459 -42.19 12.41 -38.02
C LEU A 459 -40.82 12.13 -38.65
N ASP A 460 -40.73 10.86 -39.01
CA ASP A 460 -39.98 10.21 -40.09
C ASP A 460 -40.19 10.89 -41.45
N LEU A 461 -39.11 11.04 -42.23
CA LEU A 461 -39.10 11.07 -43.70
C LEU A 461 -37.65 11.01 -44.20
N SER A 462 -37.31 9.84 -44.74
CA SER A 462 -36.15 9.53 -45.55
C SER A 462 -36.17 10.27 -46.90
N TYR A 463 -34.99 10.63 -47.40
CA TYR A 463 -34.65 10.59 -48.83
C TYR A 463 -33.13 10.44 -48.98
N GLU A 464 -32.69 9.33 -49.55
CA GLU A 464 -31.41 9.20 -50.24
C GLU A 464 -31.51 9.87 -51.62
N ILE A 465 -30.39 10.34 -52.17
CA ILE A 465 -29.88 10.07 -53.55
C ILE A 465 -28.66 10.96 -53.86
N ASP A 466 -27.54 10.27 -54.10
CA ASP A 466 -26.46 10.41 -55.09
C ASP A 466 -25.71 11.73 -55.46
N ARG A 467 -24.38 11.57 -55.34
CA ARG A 467 -23.28 11.74 -56.35
C ARG A 467 -22.94 13.10 -56.99
N SER A 468 -21.65 13.41 -56.78
CA SER A 468 -20.60 13.75 -57.78
C SER A 468 -20.26 15.21 -58.12
N GLY A 469 -18.95 15.45 -58.28
CA GLY A 469 -18.32 16.61 -58.94
C GLY A 469 -17.44 17.45 -58.00
N SER A 470 -16.15 17.15 -57.79
CA SER A 470 -14.97 17.56 -58.59
C SER A 470 -14.89 19.06 -58.91
N GLY A 471 -13.82 19.73 -58.44
CA GLY A 471 -13.44 21.05 -58.95
C GLY A 471 -12.51 21.85 -58.03
N THR A 472 -11.20 21.60 -58.12
CA THR A 472 -10.18 22.64 -57.89
C THR A 472 -10.28 23.70 -58.99
N PRO A 473 -9.90 24.97 -58.73
CA PRO A 473 -8.59 25.39 -59.22
C PRO A 473 -7.83 26.35 -58.30
N GLU A 474 -6.59 26.52 -58.72
CA GLU A 474 -5.42 27.15 -58.12
C GLU A 474 -5.36 28.69 -58.28
N VAL A 475 -4.46 29.29 -57.48
CA VAL A 475 -3.67 30.53 -57.73
C VAL A 475 -4.34 31.89 -57.51
N SER A 476 -3.88 32.61 -56.47
CA SER A 476 -3.02 33.81 -56.61
C SER A 476 -2.79 34.52 -55.28
N THR A 477 -1.52 34.79 -54.96
CA THR A 477 -1.08 35.75 -53.95
C THR A 477 -1.15 37.18 -54.50
N PRO A 478 -1.25 38.19 -53.62
CA PRO A 478 -0.13 39.14 -53.58
C PRO A 478 0.23 39.70 -52.18
N LYS A 479 1.54 39.75 -51.96
CA LYS A 479 2.40 40.84 -51.43
C LYS A 479 1.88 41.81 -50.35
N ASN A 480 2.64 41.81 -49.25
CA ASN A 480 3.23 42.94 -48.51
C ASN A 480 2.43 44.25 -48.42
N PHE A 481 2.07 44.65 -47.19
CA PHE A 481 2.32 46.02 -46.73
C PHE A 481 2.65 46.03 -45.24
N MET A 482 3.75 46.70 -44.93
CA MET A 482 4.30 46.99 -43.62
C MET A 482 4.06 48.48 -43.37
N TRP A 483 3.53 48.89 -42.21
CA TRP A 483 3.94 50.13 -41.57
C TRP A 483 3.62 50.15 -40.07
N GLN A 484 4.54 50.76 -39.35
CA GLN A 484 4.61 50.96 -37.91
C GLN A 484 3.66 52.08 -37.45
N GLY A 485 3.48 52.20 -36.13
CA GLY A 485 3.54 53.52 -35.51
C GLY A 485 2.27 54.04 -34.83
N SER A 486 2.30 53.96 -33.50
CA SER A 486 1.95 55.04 -32.54
C SER A 486 0.50 55.56 -32.47
N GLY A 487 -0.11 55.43 -31.27
CA GLY A 487 -1.25 56.25 -30.81
C GLY A 487 -0.81 57.69 -30.48
N PRO A 488 -1.50 58.46 -29.60
CA PRO A 488 -2.70 58.17 -28.79
C PRO A 488 -3.84 59.21 -28.98
N ASP A 489 -5.03 58.95 -28.44
CA ASP A 489 -5.82 59.96 -27.70
C ASP A 489 -7.08 59.34 -27.06
N ALA A 490 -7.32 59.71 -25.79
CA ALA A 490 -8.33 59.18 -24.89
C ALA A 490 -9.42 60.22 -24.58
N ARG A 491 -10.63 59.74 -24.24
CA ARG A 491 -11.65 60.34 -23.33
C ARG A 491 -12.85 59.38 -23.20
N GLU A 492 -12.92 58.59 -22.13
CA GLU A 492 -13.68 58.78 -20.87
C GLU A 492 -15.21 58.63 -21.04
N SER A 493 -15.91 57.69 -20.38
CA SER A 493 -16.25 57.65 -18.94
C SER A 493 -17.00 56.31 -18.59
N PRO A 494 -17.54 56.08 -17.37
CA PRO A 494 -16.90 55.67 -16.11
C PRO A 494 -17.50 54.36 -15.53
N GLU A 495 -16.81 53.66 -14.60
CA GLU A 495 -17.46 53.01 -13.43
C GLU A 495 -16.46 52.42 -12.40
N VAL A 496 -16.45 53.06 -11.24
CA VAL A 496 -16.32 52.59 -9.84
C VAL A 496 -15.52 51.31 -9.57
N GLY A 497 -14.31 51.50 -9.05
CA GLY A 497 -13.55 50.48 -8.33
C GLY A 497 -14.08 50.22 -6.92
N LYS A 498 -14.09 48.95 -6.51
CA LYS A 498 -14.00 48.54 -5.10
C LYS A 498 -12.56 48.12 -4.81
N SER A 499 -12.02 48.58 -3.69
CA SER A 499 -10.60 48.51 -3.33
C SER A 499 -10.18 47.10 -2.92
N LYS A 500 -8.87 46.82 -3.07
CA LYS A 500 -8.18 45.58 -2.65
C LYS A 500 -8.36 45.23 -1.15
N GLU A 501 -8.84 46.15 -0.33
CA GLU A 501 -9.09 45.95 1.11
C GLU A 501 -10.41 45.20 1.39
N ASP A 502 -11.41 45.30 0.50
CA ASP A 502 -12.68 44.58 0.65
C ASP A 502 -12.52 43.06 0.40
N LEU A 503 -11.54 42.66 -0.44
CA LEU A 503 -11.21 41.26 -0.72
C LEU A 503 -10.37 40.62 0.40
N ALA A 504 -9.51 41.41 1.06
CA ALA A 504 -8.75 40.95 2.23
C ALA A 504 -9.69 40.69 3.43
N ASN A 505 -10.66 41.59 3.66
CA ASN A 505 -11.69 41.41 4.68
C ASN A 505 -12.61 40.21 4.40
N GLY A 506 -12.88 39.91 3.12
CA GLY A 506 -13.62 38.72 2.72
C GLY A 506 -12.89 37.40 3.04
N PHE A 507 -11.57 37.40 2.92
CA PHE A 507 -10.74 36.22 3.19
C PHE A 507 -10.56 35.95 4.69
N ASP A 508 -10.44 37.01 5.50
CA ASP A 508 -10.43 36.90 6.97
C ASP A 508 -11.80 36.47 7.53
N THR A 509 -12.90 36.88 6.89
CA THR A 509 -14.25 36.45 7.26
C THR A 509 -14.47 34.96 6.97
N LEU A 510 -13.97 34.44 5.84
CA LEU A 510 -13.98 33.01 5.53
C LEU A 510 -13.07 32.20 6.46
N GLN A 511 -11.94 32.76 6.89
CA GLN A 511 -11.10 32.15 7.92
C GLN A 511 -11.78 32.09 9.30
N MET A 512 -12.57 33.09 9.70
CA MET A 512 -13.34 33.05 10.97
C MET A 512 -14.48 32.01 10.94
N VAL A 513 -15.12 31.82 9.79
CA VAL A 513 -16.15 30.78 9.59
C VAL A 513 -15.55 29.37 9.63
N MET A 514 -14.37 29.19 9.02
CA MET A 514 -13.63 27.92 9.03
C MET A 514 -13.02 27.59 10.41
N ARG A 515 -12.86 28.58 11.30
CA ARG A 515 -12.36 28.41 12.68
C ARG A 515 -13.45 28.38 13.76
N GLY A 516 -14.73 28.43 13.39
CA GLY A 516 -15.86 28.19 14.31
C GLY A 516 -16.16 29.30 15.33
N ALA A 517 -15.89 30.57 15.03
CA ALA A 517 -15.94 31.67 16.01
C ALA A 517 -17.03 32.75 15.76
N ALA A 518 -18.14 32.47 15.09
CA ALA A 518 -19.21 33.46 14.88
C ALA A 518 -20.62 32.95 15.23
N ASP A 519 -21.38 33.77 15.96
CA ASP A 519 -22.78 33.54 16.36
C ASP A 519 -23.71 33.61 15.13
N PRO A 520 -24.64 32.64 14.96
CA PRO A 520 -25.62 32.64 13.86
C PRO A 520 -26.47 33.92 13.71
N VAL A 521 -26.66 34.72 14.76
CA VAL A 521 -27.40 36.00 14.68
C VAL A 521 -26.65 37.05 13.86
N THR A 522 -25.30 37.06 13.94
CA THR A 522 -24.46 37.98 13.17
C THR A 522 -24.43 37.63 11.68
N LEU A 523 -24.49 36.33 11.36
CA LEU A 523 -24.51 35.84 9.98
C LEU A 523 -25.82 36.18 9.26
N ASN A 524 -26.96 36.12 9.98
CA ASN A 524 -28.28 36.34 9.42
C ASN A 524 -28.56 37.84 9.14
N GLY A 525 -27.99 38.74 9.95
CA GLY A 525 -28.06 40.19 9.74
C GLY A 525 -27.21 40.68 8.56
N MET A 526 -26.10 39.99 8.24
CA MET A 526 -25.25 40.34 7.10
C MET A 526 -25.84 39.87 5.75
N LEU A 527 -26.49 38.70 5.72
CA LEU A 527 -27.13 38.17 4.52
C LEU A 527 -28.41 38.91 4.11
N THR A 528 -29.14 39.49 5.06
CA THR A 528 -30.33 40.32 4.77
C THR A 528 -29.99 41.69 4.18
N SER A 529 -28.78 42.20 4.39
CA SER A 529 -28.32 43.47 3.80
C SER A 529 -27.98 43.38 2.30
N MET A 530 -27.79 42.16 1.76
CA MET A 530 -27.39 41.94 0.37
C MET A 530 -28.54 41.61 -0.59
N ASN A 531 -29.78 41.43 -0.10
CA ASN A 531 -30.92 41.10 -0.95
C ASN A 531 -32.06 42.10 -0.76
N GLY A 532 -32.02 43.17 -1.54
CA GLY A 532 -33.18 44.01 -1.78
C GLY A 532 -34.14 43.32 -2.75
N GLN A 533 -34.91 42.34 -2.26
CA GLN A 533 -36.27 41.98 -2.71
C GLN A 533 -36.71 40.67 -2.04
N GLY A 534 -37.83 40.73 -1.31
CA GLY A 534 -38.39 39.61 -0.58
C GLY A 534 -39.04 38.57 -1.50
N GLN A 535 -38.56 37.33 -1.41
CA GLN A 535 -39.28 36.10 -1.74
C GLN A 535 -38.97 35.06 -0.65
N PRO A 536 -39.93 34.20 -0.25
CA PRO A 536 -39.75 33.30 0.87
C PRO A 536 -38.81 32.14 0.49
N PHE A 537 -37.88 31.80 1.38
CA PHE A 537 -36.89 30.74 1.18
C PHE A 537 -37.54 29.36 1.02
N ASP A 538 -37.03 28.58 0.06
CA ASP A 538 -37.43 27.21 -0.22
C ASP A 538 -37.35 26.32 1.04
N ASN A 539 -38.46 25.66 1.37
CA ASN A 539 -38.60 24.76 2.53
C ASN A 539 -37.56 23.62 2.57
N GLU A 540 -36.91 23.33 1.44
CA GLU A 540 -35.87 22.32 1.31
C GLU A 540 -34.54 22.77 1.95
N ILE A 541 -34.16 24.04 1.80
CA ILE A 541 -32.91 24.58 2.36
C ILE A 541 -33.02 24.68 3.89
N THR A 542 -34.19 25.06 4.40
CA THR A 542 -34.48 25.08 5.84
C THR A 542 -34.37 23.67 6.44
N ARG A 543 -34.86 22.65 5.73
CA ARG A 543 -34.76 21.24 6.15
C ARG A 543 -33.32 20.74 6.17
N GLU A 544 -32.52 21.07 5.15
CA GLU A 544 -31.10 20.71 5.10
C GLU A 544 -30.24 21.42 6.17
N LEU A 545 -30.59 22.66 6.53
CA LEU A 545 -29.97 23.38 7.65
C LEU A 545 -30.28 22.72 9.00
N GLU A 546 -31.51 22.27 9.19
CA GLU A 546 -31.95 21.58 10.41
C GLU A 546 -31.29 20.19 10.55
N GLU A 547 -31.15 19.47 9.45
CA GLU A 547 -30.47 18.17 9.40
C GLU A 547 -28.96 18.31 9.66
N ASN A 548 -28.32 19.36 9.13
CA ASN A 548 -26.93 19.71 9.45
C ASN A 548 -26.73 20.08 10.92
N LYS A 549 -27.69 20.77 11.54
CA LYS A 549 -27.66 21.09 12.98
C LYS A 549 -27.69 19.81 13.82
N HIS A 550 -28.55 18.86 13.47
CA HIS A 550 -28.63 17.57 14.16
C HIS A 550 -27.35 16.73 13.99
N LEU A 551 -26.70 16.79 12.82
CA LEU A 551 -25.42 16.13 12.58
C LEU A 551 -24.28 16.74 13.41
N ARG A 552 -24.22 18.08 13.52
CA ARG A 552 -23.26 18.78 14.38
C ARG A 552 -23.45 18.45 15.87
N ASP A 553 -24.70 18.30 16.32
CA ASP A 553 -24.98 17.89 17.70
C ASP A 553 -24.62 16.43 17.97
N ARG A 554 -24.75 15.53 16.99
CA ARG A 554 -24.24 14.15 17.10
C ARG A 554 -22.72 14.12 17.15
N LEU A 555 -22.03 14.94 16.35
CA LEU A 555 -20.57 15.02 16.34
C LEU A 555 -20.04 15.50 17.71
N ARG A 556 -20.62 16.58 18.26
CA ARG A 556 -20.26 17.08 19.60
C ARG A 556 -20.51 16.07 20.72
N LYS A 557 -21.58 15.28 20.64
CA LYS A 557 -21.85 14.22 21.62
C LYS A 557 -20.84 13.07 21.53
N LEU A 558 -20.34 12.77 20.34
CA LEU A 558 -19.29 11.77 20.13
C LEU A 558 -17.93 12.27 20.62
N GLU A 559 -17.58 13.52 20.36
CA GLU A 559 -16.36 14.16 20.88
C GLU A 559 -16.36 14.23 22.41
N GLN A 560 -17.48 14.62 23.03
CA GLN A 560 -17.63 14.60 24.50
C GLN A 560 -17.58 13.18 25.09
N ALA A 561 -18.02 12.16 24.34
CA ALA A 561 -17.90 10.77 24.78
C ALA A 561 -16.45 10.28 24.70
N ASP A 562 -15.72 10.70 23.67
CA ASP A 562 -14.30 10.36 23.49
C ASP A 562 -13.41 11.08 24.52
N GLU A 563 -13.67 12.35 24.82
CA GLU A 563 -12.99 13.09 25.89
C GLU A 563 -13.24 12.47 27.28
N LYS A 564 -14.47 12.04 27.57
CA LYS A 564 -14.78 11.32 28.82
C LYS A 564 -14.06 9.98 28.91
N SER A 565 -13.94 9.26 27.79
CA SER A 565 -13.18 8.02 27.70
C SER A 565 -11.68 8.25 27.92
N LEU A 566 -11.12 9.31 27.32
CA LEU A 566 -9.75 9.74 27.50
C LEU A 566 -9.46 10.15 28.97
N HIS A 567 -10.36 10.91 29.59
CA HIS A 567 -10.23 11.28 31.00
C HIS A 567 -10.31 10.07 31.94
N PHE A 568 -11.17 9.10 31.64
CA PHE A 568 -11.21 7.84 32.39
C PHE A 568 -9.88 7.06 32.28
N GLU A 569 -9.28 7.00 31.10
CA GLU A 569 -7.99 6.33 30.88
C GLU A 569 -6.83 7.08 31.56
N ILE A 570 -6.85 8.42 31.56
CA ILE A 570 -5.87 9.26 32.27
C ILE A 570 -5.98 9.06 33.79
N ASP A 571 -7.19 9.03 34.35
CA ASP A 571 -7.40 8.79 35.78
C ASP A 571 -7.00 7.37 36.20
N ARG A 572 -7.26 6.39 35.33
CA ARG A 572 -6.79 5.01 35.50
C ARG A 572 -5.25 4.95 35.53
N ASN A 573 -4.58 5.66 34.61
CA ASN A 573 -3.13 5.70 34.56
C ASN A 573 -2.52 6.40 35.79
N ARG A 574 -3.11 7.51 36.26
CA ARG A 574 -2.70 8.15 37.52
C ARG A 574 -2.84 7.25 38.74
N LYS A 575 -3.91 6.44 38.81
CA LYS A 575 -4.09 5.45 39.88
C LYS A 575 -3.03 4.35 39.82
N LEU A 576 -2.65 3.91 38.62
CA LEU A 576 -1.58 2.93 38.41
C LEU A 576 -0.20 3.49 38.80
N GLU A 577 0.07 4.76 38.50
CA GLU A 577 1.31 5.45 38.91
C GLU A 577 1.40 5.64 40.44
N ALA A 578 0.29 5.96 41.10
CA ALA A 578 0.22 6.04 42.56
C ALA A 578 0.44 4.67 43.23
N LEU A 579 -0.12 3.60 42.67
CA LEU A 579 0.12 2.22 43.11
C LEU A 579 1.58 1.81 42.91
N GLY A 580 2.18 2.16 41.77
CA GLY A 580 3.59 1.94 41.49
C GLY A 580 4.50 2.67 42.48
N SER A 581 4.19 3.92 42.79
CA SER A 581 4.94 4.74 43.76
C SER A 581 4.85 4.20 45.19
N SER A 582 3.68 3.69 45.59
CA SER A 582 3.47 3.02 46.89
C SER A 582 4.23 1.70 47.00
N LEU A 583 4.28 0.92 45.92
CA LEU A 583 5.08 -0.32 45.81
C LEU A 583 6.59 -0.04 45.89
N ILE A 584 7.06 1.04 45.27
CA ILE A 584 8.46 1.48 45.34
C ILE A 584 8.80 1.94 46.76
N TRP A 585 7.91 2.69 47.41
CA TRP A 585 8.12 3.15 48.79
C TRP A 585 8.15 1.99 49.81
N ASN A 586 7.24 1.02 49.67
CA ASN A 586 7.22 -0.17 50.53
C ASN A 586 8.45 -1.07 50.34
N ASN A 587 8.94 -1.22 49.11
CA ASN A 587 10.19 -1.95 48.85
C ASN A 587 11.41 -1.21 49.41
N LYS A 588 11.43 0.13 49.35
CA LYS A 588 12.51 0.94 49.97
C LYS A 588 12.51 0.80 51.50
N LYS A 589 11.32 0.74 52.12
CA LYS A 589 11.16 0.56 53.56
C LYS A 589 11.61 -0.83 54.04
N GLN A 590 11.29 -1.88 53.26
CA GLN A 590 11.80 -3.23 53.53
C GLN A 590 13.32 -3.35 53.38
N LEU A 591 13.93 -2.58 52.47
CA LEU A 591 15.39 -2.56 52.31
C LEU A 591 16.12 -1.79 53.42
N THR A 592 15.46 -0.83 54.07
CA THR A 592 16.01 -0.13 55.25
C THR A 592 15.80 -0.87 56.57
N ASP A 593 14.82 -1.77 56.67
CA ASP A 593 14.60 -2.61 57.86
C ASP A 593 15.49 -3.89 57.87
N VAL A 594 16.23 -4.15 56.78
CA VAL A 594 17.13 -5.30 56.59
C VAL A 594 18.61 -4.91 56.61
N ALA A 595 18.92 -3.60 56.68
CA ALA A 595 20.24 -3.05 56.94
C ALA A 595 20.33 -2.55 58.38
#